data_AF-A0A0B7K1P2-F1
#
_entry.id   AF-A0A0B7K1P2-F1
#
_cell.length_a   1.000
_cell.length_b   1.000
_cell.length_c   1.000
_cell.angle_alpha   90.00
_cell.angle_beta   90.00
_cell.angle_gamma   90.00
#
_symmetry.space_group_name_H-M   'P 1'
#
loop_
_entity.id
_entity.type
_entity.pdbx_description
1 polymer ?
#
loop_
_entity_poly.entity_id
_entity_poly.type
_entity_poly.pdbx_seq_one_letter_code
_entity_poly.pdbx_strand_id
1 'polypeptide(L)'
;MARKRHVPPIPAELPPCDGPKLPLFEHHDSKIEWLERLGDSDGTTHEGYVFRVKIKRAEYAIKVFKFYDPMESEYFWEPLIGDVSLHTAAYYTDPFYNECRAYGRIREAIRKRPKISDAATHCYGFLFLGDRDQRHLEEKKCDLGLERVDLAYQRQTAGGVRPRAIVKSLAPSGHGVAEPNLRKILDRIHTLNRERIYNLDVRLENIKDGRLVDFGSSWTEPHILLNKQDAGTAYSYRTTDRVMFDEMLVEEKISNPRNIVAMHSMTLRPRYS
;
A
#
# COMPACT_ATOMS: atom_id res chain seq x y z
N MET A 1 -5.55 42.92 3.15
CA MET A 1 -4.29 42.13 3.13
C MET A 1 -4.66 40.65 3.16
N ALA A 2 -4.37 39.90 2.10
CA ALA A 2 -4.59 38.46 2.09
C ALA A 2 -3.63 37.82 3.11
N ARG A 3 -4.18 37.20 4.17
CA ARG A 3 -3.38 36.36 5.08
C ARG A 3 -2.67 35.32 4.23
N LYS A 4 -1.33 35.35 4.20
CA LYS A 4 -0.52 34.28 3.60
C LYS A 4 -1.04 32.97 4.19
N ARG A 5 -1.61 32.10 3.34
CA ARG A 5 -2.01 30.75 3.74
C ARG A 5 -0.75 30.10 4.32
N HIS A 6 -0.74 29.86 5.63
CA HIS A 6 0.34 29.11 6.26
C HIS A 6 0.19 27.67 5.77
N VAL A 7 0.98 27.29 4.77
CA VAL A 7 1.10 25.89 4.38
C VAL A 7 2.03 25.25 5.42
N PRO A 8 1.61 24.20 6.13
CA PRO A 8 2.49 23.48 7.04
C PRO A 8 3.73 22.97 6.28
N PRO A 9 4.91 22.91 6.92
CA PRO A 9 6.08 22.31 6.30
C PRO A 9 5.79 20.85 5.92
N ILE A 10 6.28 20.43 4.75
CA ILE A 10 6.16 19.04 4.28
C ILE A 10 6.99 18.15 5.23
N PRO A 11 6.41 17.11 5.83
CA PRO A 11 7.16 16.16 6.65
C PRO A 11 8.29 15.49 5.87
N ALA A 12 9.40 15.18 6.53
CA ALA A 12 10.52 14.45 5.91
C ALA A 12 10.20 12.95 5.71
N GLU A 13 9.30 12.40 6.53
CA GLU A 13 8.90 11.00 6.52
C GLU A 13 7.45 10.81 7.00
N LEU A 14 6.78 9.74 6.54
CA LEU A 14 5.39 9.41 6.87
C LEU A 14 5.21 7.89 7.11
N PRO A 15 4.17 7.46 7.86
CA PRO A 15 3.24 8.30 8.64
C PRO A 15 3.87 8.86 9.93
N PRO A 16 3.29 9.92 10.52
CA PRO A 16 3.79 10.55 11.75
C PRO A 16 3.32 9.77 13.01
N CYS A 17 3.66 8.49 13.07
CA CYS A 17 3.39 7.62 14.20
C CYS A 17 4.53 6.62 14.40
N ASP A 18 4.43 5.79 15.44
CA ASP A 18 5.44 4.76 15.72
C ASP A 18 5.51 3.69 14.62
N GLY A 19 6.74 3.21 14.42
CA GLY A 19 7.05 2.19 13.43
C GLY A 19 7.68 2.76 12.15
N PRO A 20 7.65 1.95 11.08
CA PRO A 20 8.38 2.21 9.85
C PRO A 20 7.83 3.42 9.08
N LYS A 21 8.73 4.17 8.45
CA LYS A 21 8.39 5.38 7.73
C LYS A 21 9.02 5.45 6.33
N LEU A 22 8.22 5.92 5.38
CA LEU A 22 8.63 6.21 4.01
C LEU A 22 9.14 7.66 3.95
N PRO A 23 10.29 7.93 3.30
CA PRO A 23 10.82 9.27 3.19
C PRO A 23 10.07 10.07 2.13
N LEU A 24 10.18 11.39 2.20
CA LEU A 24 9.84 12.28 1.10
C LEU A 24 10.70 11.92 -0.12
N PHE A 25 10.08 11.86 -1.29
CA PHE A 25 10.77 11.58 -2.55
C PHE A 25 11.80 12.67 -2.82
N GLU A 26 13.03 12.26 -3.15
CA GLU A 26 14.17 13.19 -3.32
C GLU A 26 13.91 14.27 -4.38
N HIS A 27 13.06 13.99 -5.37
CA HIS A 27 12.74 14.91 -6.46
C HIS A 27 11.29 15.43 -6.37
N HIS A 28 10.72 15.52 -5.17
CA HIS A 28 9.35 16.00 -4.93
C HIS A 28 9.05 17.40 -5.49
N ASP A 29 10.06 18.28 -5.59
CA ASP A 29 9.93 19.61 -6.18
C ASP A 29 10.19 19.66 -7.68
N SER A 30 10.53 18.53 -8.30
CA SER A 30 10.79 18.47 -9.74
C SER A 30 9.49 18.42 -10.53
N LYS A 31 9.49 19.03 -11.72
CA LYS A 31 8.37 18.93 -12.66
C LYS A 31 8.09 17.46 -13.01
N ILE A 32 6.82 17.08 -12.92
CA ILE A 32 6.31 15.80 -13.38
C ILE A 32 5.83 15.95 -14.83
N GLU A 33 6.33 15.09 -15.71
CA GLU A 33 5.81 14.91 -17.06
C GLU A 33 4.90 13.68 -17.05
N TRP A 34 3.59 13.92 -17.08
CA TRP A 34 2.56 12.89 -17.08
C TRP A 34 2.45 12.26 -18.48
N LEU A 35 2.71 10.95 -18.59
CA LEU A 35 2.74 10.24 -19.87
C LEU A 35 1.42 9.51 -20.14
N GLU A 36 1.10 8.51 -19.33
CA GLU A 36 -0.10 7.68 -19.49
C GLU A 36 -0.63 7.20 -18.13
N ARG A 37 -1.95 6.98 -18.06
CA ARG A 37 -2.58 6.30 -16.93
C ARG A 37 -2.38 4.80 -17.11
N LEU A 38 -1.98 4.12 -16.05
CA LEU A 38 -1.80 2.67 -15.99
C LEU A 38 -3.02 2.01 -15.31
N GLY A 39 -3.31 0.77 -15.71
CA GLY A 39 -4.50 0.02 -15.27
C GLY A 39 -5.71 0.22 -16.19
N ASP A 40 -6.79 -0.51 -15.93
CA ASP A 40 -7.98 -0.45 -16.78
C ASP A 40 -8.63 0.93 -16.78
N SER A 41 -9.01 1.39 -17.98
CA SER A 41 -9.65 2.69 -18.22
C SER A 41 -10.99 2.84 -17.51
N ASP A 42 -11.66 1.71 -17.26
CA ASP A 42 -13.06 1.65 -16.82
C ASP A 42 -13.17 1.40 -15.31
N GLY A 43 -12.10 0.89 -14.69
CA GLY A 43 -12.03 0.64 -13.25
C GLY A 43 -11.50 1.85 -12.49
N THR A 44 -12.38 2.59 -11.81
CA THR A 44 -11.94 3.41 -10.68
C THR A 44 -11.49 2.45 -9.58
N THR A 45 -10.19 2.32 -9.31
CA THR A 45 -9.78 1.58 -8.10
C THR A 45 -10.29 2.35 -6.87
N HIS A 46 -10.64 1.63 -5.81
CA HIS A 46 -11.12 2.26 -4.58
C HIS A 46 -10.05 3.12 -3.92
N GLU A 47 -8.77 2.83 -4.16
CA GLU A 47 -7.66 3.47 -3.46
C GLU A 47 -7.01 4.63 -4.24
N GLY A 48 -7.04 4.62 -5.58
CA GLY A 48 -6.34 5.64 -6.36
C GLY A 48 -6.17 5.41 -7.86
N TYR A 49 -5.21 6.14 -8.43
CA TYR A 49 -4.86 6.13 -9.84
C TYR A 49 -3.35 5.96 -10.01
N VAL A 50 -2.93 5.12 -10.94
CA VAL A 50 -1.51 4.92 -11.24
C VAL A 50 -1.19 5.54 -12.59
N PHE A 51 -0.07 6.26 -12.67
CA PHE A 51 0.41 6.89 -13.89
C PHE A 51 1.86 6.52 -14.15
N ARG A 52 2.19 6.28 -15.41
CA ARG A 52 3.57 6.35 -15.88
C ARG A 52 3.91 7.82 -16.07
N VAL A 53 5.02 8.23 -15.48
CA VAL A 53 5.49 9.61 -15.54
C VAL A 53 6.98 9.64 -15.81
N LYS A 54 7.47 10.81 -16.22
CA LYS A 54 8.89 11.12 -16.25
C LYS A 54 9.18 12.26 -15.28
N ILE A 55 10.17 12.05 -14.41
CA ILE A 55 10.67 13.06 -13.48
C ILE A 55 12.16 13.21 -13.74
N LYS A 56 12.59 14.43 -14.09
CA LYS A 56 13.92 14.68 -14.65
C LYS A 56 14.19 13.83 -15.90
N ARG A 57 15.01 12.79 -15.78
CA ARG A 57 15.44 11.91 -16.89
C ARG A 57 15.00 10.46 -16.73
N ALA A 58 14.31 10.11 -15.66
CA ALA A 58 13.90 8.74 -15.36
C ALA A 58 12.38 8.61 -15.39
N GLU A 59 11.92 7.41 -15.75
CA GLU A 59 10.52 7.05 -15.73
C GLU A 59 10.14 6.32 -14.44
N TYR A 60 8.93 6.60 -13.97
CA TYR A 60 8.40 6.09 -12.72
C TYR A 60 6.93 5.71 -12.88
N ALA A 61 6.43 4.92 -11.93
CA ALA A 61 5.01 4.82 -11.65
C ALA A 61 4.66 5.71 -10.45
N ILE A 62 3.71 6.63 -10.60
CA ILE A 62 3.13 7.38 -9.49
C ILE A 62 1.75 6.81 -9.19
N LYS A 63 1.53 6.32 -7.96
CA LYS A 63 0.19 6.04 -7.43
C LYS A 63 -0.31 7.28 -6.69
N VAL A 64 -1.36 7.91 -7.20
CA VAL A 64 -2.08 9.02 -6.58
C VAL A 64 -3.26 8.45 -5.82
N PHE A 65 -3.35 8.74 -4.53
CA PHE A 65 -4.36 8.16 -3.66
C PHE A 65 -5.60 9.05 -3.59
N LYS A 66 -6.76 8.42 -3.46
CA LYS A 66 -7.97 9.10 -3.03
C LYS A 66 -7.81 9.59 -1.59
N PHE A 67 -8.57 10.62 -1.24
CA PHE A 67 -8.77 11.01 0.15
C PHE A 67 -9.57 9.92 0.86
N TYR A 68 -9.28 9.76 2.14
CA TYR A 68 -9.84 8.72 2.97
C TYR A 68 -10.37 9.35 4.25
N ASP A 69 -11.62 9.05 4.58
CA ASP A 69 -12.21 9.45 5.85
C ASP A 69 -12.13 8.27 6.84
N PRO A 70 -11.36 8.38 7.94
CA PRO A 70 -11.28 7.31 8.93
C PRO A 70 -12.65 6.93 9.53
N MET A 71 -13.63 7.85 9.52
CA MET A 71 -14.98 7.59 10.01
C MET A 71 -15.73 6.55 9.16
N GLU A 72 -15.40 6.42 7.86
CA GLU A 72 -16.00 5.39 7.00
C GLU A 72 -15.72 3.96 7.48
N SER A 73 -14.68 3.79 8.32
CA SER A 73 -14.30 2.50 8.91
C SER A 73 -14.41 2.49 10.44
N GLU A 74 -15.10 3.45 11.05
CA GLU A 74 -15.25 3.56 12.52
C GLU A 74 -15.75 2.26 13.14
N TYR A 75 -16.77 1.66 12.53
CA TYR A 75 -17.35 0.38 12.96
C TYR A 75 -16.32 -0.76 13.10
N PHE A 76 -15.19 -0.66 12.39
CA PHE A 76 -14.13 -1.65 12.40
C PHE A 76 -13.05 -1.34 13.45
N TRP A 77 -12.60 -0.09 13.54
CA TRP A 77 -11.48 0.24 14.44
C TRP A 77 -11.92 0.65 15.85
N GLU A 78 -13.03 1.36 16.02
CA GLU A 78 -13.46 1.88 17.33
C GLU A 78 -13.64 0.76 18.37
N PRO A 79 -14.27 -0.39 18.05
CA PRO A 79 -14.42 -1.49 19.01
C PRO A 79 -13.09 -2.10 19.48
N LEU A 80 -12.01 -1.96 18.71
CA LEU A 80 -10.72 -2.59 18.98
C LEU A 80 -9.78 -1.68 19.78
N ILE A 81 -9.73 -0.40 19.43
CA ILE A 81 -8.77 0.56 20.01
C ILE A 81 -9.43 1.64 20.88
N GLY A 82 -10.76 1.71 20.91
CA GLY A 82 -11.52 2.68 21.69
C GLY A 82 -11.28 4.11 21.23
N ASP A 83 -11.36 5.04 22.19
CA ASP A 83 -11.17 6.47 21.98
C ASP A 83 -9.71 6.82 21.66
N VAL A 84 -9.39 6.80 20.37
CA VAL A 84 -8.14 7.34 19.81
C VAL A 84 -8.46 8.54 18.91
N SER A 85 -7.47 9.42 18.72
CA SER A 85 -7.65 10.49 17.74
C SER A 85 -7.89 9.93 16.32
N LEU A 86 -8.69 10.64 15.52
CA LEU A 86 -8.90 10.29 14.10
C LEU A 86 -7.60 10.26 13.30
N HIS A 87 -6.60 11.06 13.70
CA HIS A 87 -5.26 10.97 13.12
C HIS A 87 -4.62 9.61 13.40
N THR A 88 -4.68 9.15 14.65
CA THR A 88 -4.17 7.85 15.03
C THR A 88 -4.86 6.74 14.26
N ALA A 89 -6.20 6.74 14.18
CA ALA A 89 -6.93 5.74 13.39
C ALA A 89 -6.47 5.74 11.91
N ALA A 90 -6.46 6.90 11.27
CA ALA A 90 -6.05 7.04 9.86
C ALA A 90 -4.63 6.53 9.59
N TYR A 91 -3.67 6.71 10.50
CA TYR A 91 -2.30 6.22 10.31
C TYR A 91 -2.18 4.68 10.17
N TYR A 92 -3.24 3.94 10.49
CA TYR A 92 -3.31 2.47 10.40
C TYR A 92 -4.46 1.96 9.53
N THR A 93 -5.31 2.84 8.97
CA THR A 93 -6.45 2.44 8.14
C THR A 93 -6.47 3.11 6.78
N ASP A 94 -5.86 4.29 6.63
CA ASP A 94 -5.76 4.99 5.34
C ASP A 94 -4.80 4.23 4.39
N PRO A 95 -5.25 3.87 3.18
CA PRO A 95 -4.42 3.16 2.22
C PRO A 95 -3.09 3.85 1.89
N PHE A 96 -3.07 5.19 1.87
CA PHE A 96 -1.83 5.95 1.65
C PHE A 96 -0.82 5.71 2.78
N TYR A 97 -1.28 5.72 4.04
CA TYR A 97 -0.40 5.51 5.19
C TYR A 97 0.00 4.05 5.34
N ASN A 98 -0.89 3.09 5.06
CA ASN A 98 -0.56 1.66 5.03
C ASN A 98 0.60 1.39 4.07
N GLU A 99 0.52 1.93 2.85
CA GLU A 99 1.56 1.75 1.85
C GLU A 99 2.88 2.47 2.24
N CYS A 100 2.80 3.63 2.90
CA CYS A 100 3.97 4.28 3.49
C CYS A 100 4.65 3.39 4.55
N ARG A 101 3.88 2.77 5.46
CA ARG A 101 4.43 1.87 6.50
C ARG A 101 5.08 0.65 5.88
N ALA A 102 4.41 0.00 4.92
CA ALA A 102 4.94 -1.20 4.26
C ALA A 102 6.27 -0.92 3.57
N TYR A 103 6.33 0.12 2.73
CA TYR A 103 7.58 0.47 2.05
C TYR A 103 8.64 1.03 3.00
N GLY A 104 8.25 1.69 4.10
CA GLY A 104 9.14 2.04 5.19
C GLY A 104 9.86 0.80 5.75
N ARG A 105 9.11 -0.27 6.06
CA ARG A 105 9.67 -1.53 6.56
C ARG A 105 10.50 -2.25 5.52
N ILE A 106 10.04 -2.31 4.26
CA ILE A 106 10.81 -2.91 3.16
C ILE A 106 12.17 -2.22 3.04
N ARG A 107 12.21 -0.88 3.11
CA ARG A 107 13.46 -0.11 3.05
C ARG A 107 14.39 -0.42 4.23
N GLU A 108 13.86 -0.50 5.45
CA GLU A 108 14.62 -0.92 6.64
C GLU A 108 15.19 -2.33 6.48
N ALA A 109 14.38 -3.26 5.97
CA ALA A 109 14.74 -4.65 5.77
C ALA A 109 15.82 -4.81 4.69
N ILE A 110 15.71 -4.10 3.56
CA ILE A 110 16.71 -4.11 2.48
C ILE A 110 18.09 -3.65 2.97
N ARG A 111 18.15 -2.62 3.83
CA ARG A 111 19.42 -2.14 4.42
C ARG A 111 20.13 -3.23 5.22
N LYS A 112 19.37 -4.14 5.84
CA LYS A 112 19.90 -5.27 6.62
C LYS A 112 20.14 -6.50 5.74
N ARG A 113 19.29 -6.72 4.74
CA ARG A 113 19.24 -7.91 3.88
C ARG A 113 18.87 -7.50 2.45
N PRO A 114 19.85 -7.18 1.59
CA PRO A 114 19.59 -6.67 0.24
C PRO A 114 18.67 -7.54 -0.61
N LYS A 115 18.70 -8.87 -0.45
CA LYS A 115 17.84 -9.82 -1.20
C LYS A 115 16.33 -9.59 -1.02
N ILE A 116 15.90 -8.85 0.00
CA ILE A 116 14.48 -8.51 0.21
C ILE A 116 13.96 -7.59 -0.89
N SER A 117 14.83 -6.88 -1.60
CA SER A 117 14.45 -6.05 -2.76
C SER A 117 13.77 -6.85 -3.87
N ASP A 118 13.91 -8.17 -3.87
CA ASP A 118 13.23 -9.02 -4.83
C ASP A 118 11.77 -9.31 -4.49
N ALA A 119 11.30 -8.99 -3.28
CA ALA A 119 9.95 -9.33 -2.83
C ALA A 119 8.87 -8.30 -3.24
N ALA A 120 9.26 -7.04 -3.48
CA ALA A 120 8.36 -5.96 -3.83
C ALA A 120 8.98 -5.02 -4.85
N THR A 121 8.16 -4.29 -5.61
CA THR A 121 8.64 -3.21 -6.47
C THR A 121 9.29 -2.11 -5.64
N HIS A 122 10.39 -1.53 -6.12
CA HIS A 122 11.09 -0.49 -5.39
C HIS A 122 10.25 0.79 -5.29
N CYS A 123 10.27 1.41 -4.10
CA CYS A 123 9.55 2.63 -3.78
C CYS A 123 10.56 3.72 -3.40
N TYR A 124 10.49 4.86 -4.09
CA TYR A 124 11.44 5.97 -3.95
C TYR A 124 11.02 6.99 -2.88
N GLY A 125 9.75 7.01 -2.49
CA GLY A 125 9.23 7.94 -1.49
C GLY A 125 7.82 8.42 -1.79
N PHE A 126 7.26 9.22 -0.88
CA PHE A 126 6.00 9.91 -1.08
C PHE A 126 6.21 11.34 -1.59
N LEU A 127 5.16 11.97 -2.11
CA LEU A 127 5.09 13.41 -2.33
C LEU A 127 3.66 13.93 -2.23
N PHE A 128 3.52 15.23 -2.07
CA PHE A 128 2.27 15.94 -2.25
C PHE A 128 2.30 16.69 -3.58
N LEU A 129 1.26 16.56 -4.38
CA LEU A 129 1.18 17.19 -5.69
C LEU A 129 0.87 18.68 -5.58
N GLY A 130 1.38 19.48 -6.50
CA GLY A 130 1.11 20.93 -6.57
C GLY A 130 -0.10 21.25 -7.44
N ASP A 131 -0.51 22.52 -7.46
CA ASP A 131 -1.68 22.99 -8.22
C ASP A 131 -1.64 22.62 -9.71
N ARG A 132 -0.44 22.57 -10.30
CA ARG A 132 -0.26 22.16 -11.70
C ARG A 132 -0.67 20.70 -11.92
N ASP A 133 -0.22 19.82 -11.04
CA ASP A 133 -0.48 18.38 -11.13
C ASP A 133 -1.92 18.07 -10.77
N GLN A 134 -2.49 18.81 -9.80
CA GLN A 134 -3.91 18.73 -9.49
C GLN A 134 -4.78 19.05 -10.71
N ARG A 135 -4.48 20.13 -11.45
CA ARG A 135 -5.19 20.45 -12.71
C ARG A 135 -5.08 19.32 -13.73
N HIS A 136 -3.93 18.67 -13.84
CA HIS A 136 -3.77 17.52 -14.74
C HIS A 136 -4.70 16.36 -14.34
N LEU A 137 -4.81 16.05 -13.04
CA LEU A 137 -5.70 15.00 -12.55
C LEU A 137 -7.17 15.33 -12.81
N GLU A 138 -7.57 16.59 -12.64
CA GLU A 138 -8.92 17.08 -12.97
C GLU A 138 -9.23 16.93 -14.47
N GLU A 139 -8.30 17.30 -15.35
CA GLU A 139 -8.42 17.12 -16.82
C GLU A 139 -8.55 15.63 -17.20
N LYS A 140 -7.89 14.74 -16.44
CA LYS A 140 -8.00 13.28 -16.60
C LYS A 140 -9.24 12.68 -15.92
N LYS A 141 -10.11 13.51 -15.34
CA LYS A 141 -11.32 13.10 -14.61
C LYS A 141 -11.03 12.12 -13.48
N CYS A 142 -9.91 12.30 -12.80
CA CYS A 142 -9.59 11.55 -11.58
C CYS A 142 -10.44 12.08 -10.43
N ASP A 143 -11.36 11.24 -9.95
CA ASP A 143 -12.13 11.49 -8.72
C ASP A 143 -11.28 11.06 -7.51
N LEU A 144 -10.73 12.05 -6.81
CA LEU A 144 -9.95 11.80 -5.60
C LEU A 144 -10.81 11.72 -4.33
N GLY A 145 -12.13 11.84 -4.41
CA GLY A 145 -13.03 11.71 -3.26
C GLY A 145 -12.91 12.83 -2.22
N LEU A 146 -12.41 14.01 -2.60
CA LEU A 146 -12.26 15.15 -1.67
C LEU A 146 -13.62 15.66 -1.16
N GLU A 147 -14.68 15.43 -1.92
CA GLU A 147 -16.07 15.75 -1.57
C GLU A 147 -16.68 14.79 -0.54
N ARG A 148 -16.04 13.64 -0.28
CA ARG A 148 -16.53 12.60 0.62
C ARG A 148 -15.91 12.65 2.00
N VAL A 149 -14.89 13.50 2.20
CA VAL A 149 -14.16 13.61 3.47
C VAL A 149 -14.52 14.88 4.22
N ASP A 150 -14.40 14.85 5.56
CA ASP A 150 -14.43 16.06 6.37
C ASP A 150 -13.24 16.99 6.01
N LEU A 151 -13.54 18.12 5.35
CA LEU A 151 -12.53 19.10 4.94
C LEU A 151 -11.81 19.79 6.10
N ALA A 152 -12.46 19.94 7.27
CA ALA A 152 -11.84 20.51 8.45
C ALA A 152 -10.81 19.53 9.03
N TYR A 153 -11.11 18.24 9.07
CA TYR A 153 -10.16 17.19 9.41
C TYR A 153 -9.04 17.10 8.35
N GLN A 154 -9.38 17.02 7.07
CA GLN A 154 -8.42 16.83 5.99
C GLN A 154 -7.35 17.93 5.96
N ARG A 155 -7.73 19.19 6.22
CA ARG A 155 -6.79 20.33 6.32
C ARG A 155 -5.76 20.21 7.44
N GLN A 156 -6.04 19.41 8.47
CA GLN A 156 -5.12 19.17 9.59
C GLN A 156 -4.13 18.03 9.30
N THR A 157 -4.40 17.20 8.28
CA THR A 157 -3.51 16.08 7.91
C THR A 157 -2.24 16.56 7.20
N ALA A 158 -1.23 15.69 7.15
CA ALA A 158 -0.03 15.94 6.36
C ALA A 158 -0.37 16.15 4.88
N GLY A 159 0.03 17.29 4.32
CA GLY A 159 -0.31 17.69 2.94
C GLY A 159 -1.66 18.39 2.79
N GLY A 160 -2.50 18.39 3.83
CA GLY A 160 -3.80 19.04 3.81
C GLY A 160 -4.69 18.50 2.69
N VAL A 161 -5.21 19.40 1.84
CA VAL A 161 -6.06 19.05 0.69
C VAL A 161 -5.28 18.80 -0.60
N ARG A 162 -3.95 18.69 -0.54
CA ARG A 162 -3.14 18.39 -1.72
C ARG A 162 -3.24 16.89 -2.04
N PRO A 163 -3.35 16.50 -3.33
CA PRO A 163 -3.29 15.10 -3.70
C PRO A 163 -2.00 14.43 -3.19
N ARG A 164 -2.14 13.23 -2.64
CA ARG A 164 -1.06 12.48 -1.99
C ARG A 164 -0.63 11.36 -2.91
N ALA A 165 0.67 11.13 -3.04
CA ALA A 165 1.18 10.16 -3.99
C ALA A 165 2.45 9.45 -3.51
N ILE A 166 2.70 8.27 -4.08
CA ILE A 166 3.93 7.48 -3.89
C ILE A 166 4.57 7.20 -5.23
N VAL A 167 5.91 7.35 -5.30
CA VAL A 167 6.73 7.09 -6.49
C VAL A 167 7.37 5.71 -6.39
N LYS A 168 7.14 4.89 -7.42
CA LYS A 168 7.66 3.52 -7.52
C LYS A 168 8.41 3.32 -8.82
N SER A 169 9.21 2.26 -8.89
CA SER A 169 9.75 1.81 -10.17
C SER A 169 8.61 1.40 -11.09
N LEU A 170 8.76 1.72 -12.38
CA LEU A 170 7.86 1.23 -13.40
C LEU A 170 8.04 -0.29 -13.53
N ALA A 171 7.07 -1.06 -13.03
CA ALA A 171 7.10 -2.51 -13.15
C ALA A 171 6.75 -2.95 -14.58
N PRO A 172 7.30 -4.08 -15.07
CA PRO A 172 6.86 -4.67 -16.33
C PRO A 172 5.35 -4.93 -16.34
N SER A 173 4.71 -4.86 -17.51
CA SER A 173 3.27 -5.07 -17.65
C SER A 173 2.81 -6.48 -17.29
N GLY A 174 3.66 -7.49 -17.50
CA GLY A 174 3.38 -8.89 -17.20
C GLY A 174 3.39 -9.21 -15.70
N HIS A 175 2.38 -9.98 -15.25
CA HIS A 175 2.30 -10.41 -13.85
C HIS A 175 3.40 -11.42 -13.47
N GLY A 176 3.87 -12.25 -14.41
CA GLY A 176 4.93 -13.24 -14.17
C GLY A 176 4.49 -14.45 -13.32
N VAL A 177 3.22 -14.52 -12.97
CA VAL A 177 2.57 -15.68 -12.30
C VAL A 177 2.39 -16.80 -13.31
N ALA A 178 3.27 -17.78 -13.27
CA ALA A 178 3.24 -18.99 -14.07
C ALA A 178 3.90 -20.13 -13.28
N GLU A 179 3.63 -21.39 -13.64
CA GLU A 179 4.13 -22.59 -12.92
C GLU A 179 5.60 -22.46 -12.47
N PRO A 180 6.57 -22.06 -13.34
CA PRO A 180 7.97 -22.02 -12.94
C PRO A 180 8.27 -21.01 -11.81
N ASN A 181 7.41 -20.01 -11.64
CA ASN A 181 7.62 -18.88 -10.73
C ASN A 181 6.78 -18.98 -9.44
N LEU A 182 5.81 -19.90 -9.35
CA LEU A 182 4.89 -19.98 -8.21
C LEU A 182 5.62 -20.11 -6.86
N ARG A 183 6.59 -21.02 -6.77
CA ARG A 183 7.42 -21.21 -5.57
C ARG A 183 8.13 -19.93 -5.17
N LYS A 184 8.69 -19.20 -6.14
CA LYS A 184 9.43 -17.95 -5.94
C LYS A 184 8.50 -16.83 -5.47
N ILE A 185 7.30 -16.73 -6.02
CA ILE A 185 6.28 -15.75 -5.58
C ILE A 185 5.90 -16.02 -4.13
N LEU A 186 5.61 -17.28 -3.79
CA LEU A 186 5.27 -17.65 -2.43
C LEU A 186 6.42 -17.39 -1.45
N ASP A 187 7.68 -17.61 -1.86
CA ASP A 187 8.85 -17.29 -1.04
C ASP A 187 9.03 -15.78 -0.82
N ARG A 188 8.65 -14.95 -1.80
CA ARG A 188 8.60 -13.49 -1.68
C ARG A 188 7.52 -13.04 -0.69
N ILE A 189 6.32 -13.64 -0.74
CA ILE A 189 5.25 -13.41 0.25
C ILE A 189 5.73 -13.79 1.65
N HIS A 190 6.33 -14.97 1.81
CA HIS A 190 6.92 -15.38 3.09
C HIS A 190 8.00 -14.42 3.58
N THR A 191 8.80 -13.87 2.67
CA THR A 191 9.84 -12.89 3.01
C THR A 191 9.22 -11.63 3.60
N LEU A 192 8.14 -11.11 3.00
CA LEU A 192 7.41 -9.94 3.53
C LEU A 192 6.76 -10.24 4.88
N ASN A 193 6.10 -11.40 5.04
CA ASN A 193 5.48 -11.78 6.31
C ASN A 193 6.52 -11.94 7.43
N ARG A 194 7.72 -12.44 7.12
CA ARG A 194 8.84 -12.51 8.08
C ARG A 194 9.35 -11.14 8.50
N GLU A 195 9.19 -10.12 7.67
CA GLU A 195 9.44 -8.71 8.00
C GLU A 195 8.24 -8.03 8.66
N ARG A 196 7.20 -8.82 9.00
CA ARG A 196 5.95 -8.37 9.62
C ARG A 196 5.19 -7.35 8.77
N ILE A 197 5.22 -7.57 7.46
CA ILE A 197 4.38 -6.92 6.46
C ILE A 197 3.40 -7.99 5.99
N TYR A 198 2.12 -7.72 6.18
CA TYR A 198 1.01 -8.56 5.73
C TYR A 198 0.27 -7.77 4.65
N ASN A 199 0.32 -8.23 3.40
CA ASN A 199 -0.17 -7.48 2.25
C ASN A 199 -1.69 -7.35 2.24
N LEU A 200 -2.39 -8.42 2.64
CA LEU A 200 -3.86 -8.52 2.73
C LEU A 200 -4.61 -8.25 1.42
N ASP A 201 -3.92 -8.26 0.28
CA ASP A 201 -4.50 -8.09 -1.06
C ASP A 201 -3.67 -8.83 -2.12
N VAL A 202 -3.32 -10.09 -1.82
CA VAL A 202 -2.54 -10.95 -2.73
C VAL A 202 -3.46 -11.46 -3.82
N ARG A 203 -3.43 -10.81 -4.98
CA ARG A 203 -4.19 -11.17 -6.18
C ARG A 203 -3.38 -10.90 -7.44
N LEU A 204 -3.80 -11.49 -8.57
CA LEU A 204 -3.04 -11.48 -9.82
C LEU A 204 -2.71 -10.06 -10.31
N GLU A 205 -3.66 -9.13 -10.19
CA GLU A 205 -3.52 -7.73 -10.63
C GLU A 205 -2.41 -6.98 -9.86
N ASN A 206 -2.21 -7.34 -8.59
CA ASN A 206 -1.24 -6.73 -7.68
C ASN A 206 0.14 -7.40 -7.74
N ILE A 207 0.34 -8.35 -8.65
CA ILE A 207 1.63 -9.00 -8.90
C ILE A 207 2.16 -8.53 -10.26
N LYS A 208 3.40 -8.03 -10.29
CA LYS A 208 4.14 -7.68 -11.51
C LYS A 208 5.53 -8.30 -11.47
N ASP A 209 5.91 -9.04 -12.50
CA ASP A 209 7.15 -9.83 -12.53
C ASP A 209 7.35 -10.71 -11.27
N GLY A 210 6.25 -11.29 -10.79
CA GLY A 210 6.19 -12.10 -9.57
C GLY A 210 6.44 -11.34 -8.26
N ARG A 211 6.40 -9.99 -8.26
CA ARG A 211 6.58 -9.13 -7.09
C ARG A 211 5.26 -8.45 -6.73
N LEU A 212 5.01 -8.25 -5.44
CA LEU A 212 3.88 -7.45 -4.99
C LEU A 212 4.13 -5.96 -5.25
N VAL A 213 3.12 -5.26 -5.76
CA VAL A 213 3.23 -3.85 -6.15
C VAL A 213 2.28 -2.91 -5.42
N ASP A 214 1.25 -3.43 -4.76
CA ASP A 214 0.26 -2.66 -4.03
C ASP A 214 0.23 -3.06 -2.56
N PHE A 215 0.32 -2.08 -1.67
CA PHE A 215 0.30 -2.26 -0.21
C PHE A 215 -0.73 -1.36 0.49
N GLY A 216 -1.73 -0.83 -0.25
CA GLY A 216 -2.78 0.02 0.33
C GLY A 216 -3.62 -0.69 1.40
N SER A 217 -3.83 -1.99 1.25
CA SER A 217 -4.54 -2.83 2.23
C SER A 217 -3.63 -3.42 3.31
N SER A 218 -2.32 -3.16 3.25
CA SER A 218 -1.35 -3.90 4.07
C SER A 218 -1.34 -3.49 5.54
N TRP A 219 -1.10 -4.48 6.40
CA TRP A 219 -0.84 -4.28 7.81
C TRP A 219 0.64 -4.49 8.09
N THR A 220 1.29 -3.48 8.68
CA THR A 220 2.73 -3.52 9.01
C THR A 220 2.94 -3.31 10.50
N GLU A 221 3.54 -4.29 11.19
CA GLU A 221 3.80 -4.18 12.62
C GLU A 221 4.91 -3.15 12.94
N PRO A 222 4.83 -2.40 14.06
CA PRO A 222 3.76 -2.44 15.06
C PRO A 222 2.44 -1.92 14.48
N HIS A 223 1.31 -2.57 14.79
CA HIS A 223 0.01 -2.20 14.24
C HIS A 223 -1.03 -2.23 15.35
N ILE A 224 -1.64 -1.09 15.67
CA ILE A 224 -2.48 -0.96 16.86
C ILE A 224 -3.71 -1.89 16.81
N LEU A 225 -4.35 -2.03 15.65
CA LEU A 225 -5.50 -2.92 15.49
C LEU A 225 -5.09 -4.38 15.67
N LEU A 226 -4.04 -4.84 14.98
CA LEU A 226 -3.50 -6.19 15.14
C LEU A 226 -3.08 -6.51 16.58
N ASN A 227 -2.50 -5.54 17.29
CA ASN A 227 -2.06 -5.71 18.68
C ASN A 227 -3.24 -5.85 19.67
N LYS A 228 -4.45 -5.44 19.28
CA LYS A 228 -5.67 -5.56 20.10
C LYS A 228 -6.48 -6.82 19.81
N GLN A 229 -6.16 -7.52 18.71
CA GLN A 229 -6.80 -8.79 18.39
C GLN A 229 -6.42 -9.88 19.39
N ASP A 230 -7.32 -10.85 19.58
CA ASP A 230 -6.98 -12.10 20.25
C ASP A 230 -5.92 -12.89 19.43
N ALA A 231 -5.27 -13.85 20.09
CA ALA A 231 -4.17 -14.60 19.47
C ALA A 231 -4.58 -15.36 18.19
N GLY A 232 -5.82 -15.86 18.12
CA GLY A 232 -6.34 -16.59 16.97
C GLY A 232 -6.60 -15.66 15.79
N THR A 233 -7.29 -14.55 16.04
CA THR A 233 -7.56 -13.54 15.00
C THR A 233 -6.27 -12.89 14.50
N ALA A 234 -5.36 -12.54 15.41
CA ALA A 234 -4.04 -12.02 15.03
C ALA A 234 -3.24 -13.04 14.21
N TYR A 235 -3.29 -14.33 14.57
CA TYR A 235 -2.66 -15.39 13.78
C TYR A 235 -3.27 -15.48 12.37
N SER A 236 -4.61 -15.40 12.25
CA SER A 236 -5.31 -15.40 10.96
C SER A 236 -4.75 -14.32 10.04
N TYR A 237 -4.75 -13.05 10.47
CA TYR A 237 -4.19 -11.93 9.69
C TYR A 237 -2.72 -12.16 9.27
N ARG A 238 -1.90 -12.77 10.13
CA ARG A 238 -0.49 -13.06 9.81
C ARG A 238 -0.29 -14.16 8.78
N THR A 239 -1.33 -14.94 8.51
CA THR A 239 -1.33 -16.05 7.54
C THR A 239 -2.19 -15.80 6.31
N THR A 240 -3.03 -14.76 6.31
CA THR A 240 -3.97 -14.42 5.24
C THR A 240 -3.32 -14.34 3.86
N ASP A 241 -2.14 -13.71 3.72
CA ASP A 241 -1.45 -13.61 2.42
C ASP A 241 -1.17 -14.97 1.75
N ARG A 242 -0.97 -16.02 2.56
CA ARG A 242 -0.75 -17.38 2.07
C ARG A 242 -2.04 -18.00 1.56
N VAL A 243 -3.13 -17.78 2.30
CA VAL A 243 -4.47 -18.22 1.90
C VAL A 243 -4.85 -17.55 0.58
N MET A 244 -4.68 -16.23 0.49
CA MET A 244 -4.95 -15.46 -0.72
C MET A 244 -4.08 -15.89 -1.91
N PHE A 245 -2.82 -16.30 -1.68
CA PHE A 245 -2.00 -16.88 -2.74
C PHE A 245 -2.61 -18.18 -3.27
N ASP A 246 -3.04 -19.09 -2.39
CA ASP A 246 -3.66 -20.34 -2.80
C ASP A 246 -5.00 -20.10 -3.52
N GLU A 247 -5.84 -19.18 -3.02
CA GLU A 247 -7.10 -18.75 -3.63
C GLU A 247 -6.89 -18.16 -5.03
N MET A 248 -5.92 -17.25 -5.19
CA MET A 248 -5.56 -16.66 -6.49
C MET A 248 -5.24 -17.74 -7.53
N LEU A 249 -4.53 -18.81 -7.16
CA LEU A 249 -4.23 -19.89 -8.12
C LEU A 249 -5.50 -20.62 -8.59
N VAL A 250 -6.47 -20.80 -7.70
CA VAL A 250 -7.74 -21.46 -7.99
C VAL A 250 -8.62 -20.56 -8.86
N GLU A 251 -8.81 -19.30 -8.46
CA GLU A 251 -9.70 -18.34 -9.13
C GLU A 251 -9.23 -18.05 -10.57
N GLU A 252 -7.93 -17.82 -10.73
CA GLU A 252 -7.30 -17.48 -12.02
C GLU A 252 -6.94 -18.72 -12.86
N LYS A 253 -7.29 -19.92 -12.37
CA LYS A 253 -7.03 -21.21 -13.04
C LYS A 253 -5.57 -21.38 -13.42
N ILE A 254 -4.66 -20.96 -12.54
CA ILE A 254 -3.21 -21.06 -12.78
C ILE A 254 -2.77 -22.52 -12.60
N SER A 255 -2.11 -23.06 -13.62
CA SER A 255 -1.56 -24.42 -13.58
C SER A 255 -0.56 -24.59 -12.42
N ASN A 256 -0.80 -25.58 -11.56
CA ASN A 256 0.03 -25.90 -10.40
C ASN A 256 0.25 -27.43 -10.26
N PRO A 257 0.87 -28.09 -11.26
CA PRO A 257 1.06 -29.55 -11.26
C PRO A 257 1.97 -30.04 -10.14
N ARG A 258 2.78 -29.14 -9.55
CA ARG A 258 3.65 -29.43 -8.40
C ARG A 258 2.93 -29.34 -7.05
N ASN A 259 1.62 -29.04 -7.07
CA ASN A 259 0.80 -28.88 -5.88
C ASN A 259 1.46 -27.97 -4.83
N ILE A 260 1.96 -26.81 -5.28
CA ILE A 260 2.53 -25.79 -4.39
C ILE A 260 1.37 -25.21 -3.61
N VAL A 261 1.30 -25.51 -2.32
CA VAL A 261 0.28 -24.99 -1.40
C VAL A 261 0.97 -24.19 -0.30
N ALA A 262 0.50 -22.97 -0.06
CA ALA A 262 1.02 -22.07 0.97
C ALA A 262 0.55 -22.47 2.38
N MET A 263 -0.66 -23.01 2.49
CA MET A 263 -1.20 -23.58 3.72
C MET A 263 -1.58 -25.05 3.51
N HIS A 264 -0.78 -25.98 4.03
CA HIS A 264 -1.24 -27.36 4.12
C HIS A 264 -2.50 -27.40 4.98
N SER A 265 -3.56 -28.06 4.49
CA SER A 265 -4.71 -28.36 5.34
C SER A 265 -4.18 -29.10 6.56
N MET A 266 -4.13 -28.40 7.69
CA MET A 266 -3.83 -29.05 8.95
C MET A 266 -4.98 -30.02 9.17
N THR A 267 -4.72 -31.30 8.94
CA THR A 267 -5.44 -32.36 9.62
C THR A 267 -5.28 -32.02 11.09
N LEU A 268 -6.33 -31.48 11.70
CA LEU A 268 -6.43 -31.37 13.15
C LEU A 268 -6.21 -32.80 13.66
N ARG A 269 -4.98 -33.13 14.07
CA ARG A 269 -4.77 -34.36 14.82
C ARG A 269 -5.69 -34.20 16.04
N PRO A 270 -6.66 -35.10 16.25
CA PRO A 270 -7.39 -35.09 17.50
C PRO A 270 -6.33 -35.19 18.58
N ARG A 271 -6.32 -34.23 19.50
CA ARG A 271 -5.60 -34.42 20.77
C ARG A 271 -6.33 -35.55 21.48
N TYR A 272 -5.87 -36.77 21.26
CA TYR A 272 -6.20 -37.89 22.10
C TYR A 272 -5.36 -37.79 23.37
N SER A 273 -6.07 -38.00 24.49
CA SER A 273 -5.65 -38.13 25.90
C SER A 273 -4.96 -36.93 26.55
#